data_AF-A0A378FVS9-F1
#
_entry.id   AF-A0A378FVS9-F1
#
_cell.length_a   1.000
_cell.length_b   1.000
_cell.length_c   1.000
_cell.angle_alpha   90.00
_cell.angle_beta   90.00
_cell.angle_gamma   90.00
#
_symmetry.space_group_name_H-M   'P 1'
#
loop_
_entity.id
_entity.type
_entity.pdbx_description
1 polymer ?
#
loop_
_entity_poly.entity_id
_entity_poly.type
_entity_poly.pdbx_seq_one_letter_code
_entity_poly.pdbx_strand_id
1 'polypeptide(L)'
;MSARLHLNIPLDGEMTTAKGDVRLQNNSLFIKPLDTTLQNLSGNFSFVNGDLNSQTLSATWFNQPLNLNFSTREGEKAFLVDVGMNANWQPSRTGLLPKAVSEALSGSVPWMARSPSNCRTMAMPAIRSISTAI
;
A
#
# COMPACT_ATOMS: atom_id res chain seq x y z
N MET A 1 3.08 14.56 -3.45
CA MET A 1 2.25 13.55 -4.16
C MET A 1 1.52 14.23 -5.31
N SER A 2 1.33 13.53 -6.44
CA SER A 2 0.49 14.00 -7.54
C SER A 2 -0.40 12.87 -8.08
N ALA A 3 -1.60 13.21 -8.54
CA ALA A 3 -2.57 12.27 -9.09
C ALA A 3 -3.17 12.84 -10.37
N ARG A 4 -3.40 12.00 -11.38
CA ARG A 4 -4.13 12.35 -12.61
C ARG A 4 -5.35 11.45 -12.72
N LEU A 5 -6.52 12.05 -12.87
CA LEU A 5 -7.82 11.37 -13.00
C LEU A 5 -8.36 11.56 -14.42
N HIS A 6 -8.78 10.46 -15.03
CA HIS A 6 -9.52 10.41 -16.28
C HIS A 6 -10.88 9.77 -16.00
N LEU A 7 -11.96 10.49 -16.29
CA LEU A 7 -13.32 10.05 -16.06
C LEU A 7 -14.04 9.86 -17.39
N ASN A 8 -14.58 8.66 -17.62
CA ASN A 8 -15.47 8.39 -18.75
C ASN A 8 -16.91 8.25 -18.24
N ILE A 9 -17.79 9.18 -18.63
CA ILE A 9 -19.22 9.19 -18.28
C ILE A 9 -20.01 9.00 -19.58
N PRO A 10 -20.45 7.77 -19.88
CA PRO A 10 -21.33 7.54 -21.03
C PRO A 10 -22.74 8.05 -20.71
N LEU A 11 -23.44 8.58 -21.74
CA LEU A 11 -24.75 9.24 -21.62
C LEU A 11 -25.94 8.28 -21.86
N ASP A 12 -25.66 6.98 -21.98
CA ASP A 12 -26.60 5.90 -22.28
C ASP A 12 -27.06 5.13 -21.02
N GLY A 13 -26.54 5.48 -19.85
CA GLY A 13 -26.81 4.80 -18.58
C GLY A 13 -25.81 3.70 -18.22
N GLU A 14 -24.73 3.51 -19.00
CA GLU A 14 -23.63 2.61 -18.63
C GLU A 14 -22.82 3.12 -17.43
N MET A 15 -22.13 2.20 -16.75
CA MET A 15 -21.38 2.53 -15.53
C MET A 15 -20.18 3.44 -15.81
N THR A 16 -20.11 4.56 -15.10
CA THR A 16 -18.98 5.50 -15.19
C THR A 16 -17.67 4.79 -14.86
N THR A 17 -16.65 4.98 -15.68
CA THR A 17 -15.32 4.42 -15.43
C THR A 17 -14.36 5.52 -15.01
N ALA A 18 -13.84 5.44 -13.79
CA ALA A 18 -12.80 6.32 -13.27
C ALA A 18 -11.44 5.62 -13.37
N LYS A 19 -10.47 6.19 -14.08
CA LYS A 19 -9.12 5.64 -14.18
C LYS A 19 -8.08 6.71 -13.90
N GLY A 20 -6.92 6.31 -13.42
CA GLY A 20 -5.85 7.27 -13.22
C GLY A 20 -4.55 6.67 -12.73
N ASP A 21 -3.53 7.53 -12.74
CA ASP A 21 -2.19 7.22 -12.25
C ASP A 21 -1.85 8.16 -11.10
N VAL A 22 -1.26 7.60 -10.06
CA VAL A 22 -0.86 8.30 -8.85
C VAL A 22 0.63 8.10 -8.64
N ARG A 23 1.34 9.22 -8.42
CA ARG A 23 2.76 9.22 -8.08
C ARG A 23 2.96 9.60 -6.62
N LEU A 24 3.54 8.65 -5.90
CA LEU A 24 3.97 8.78 -4.52
C LEU A 24 5.40 9.29 -4.49
N GLN A 25 5.66 10.31 -3.68
CA GLN A 25 6.97 10.88 -3.43
C GLN A 25 7.04 11.27 -1.97
N ASN A 26 7.89 10.58 -1.22
CA ASN A 26 8.15 10.85 0.18
C ASN A 26 6.89 10.87 1.06
N ASN A 27 6.03 9.87 0.92
CA ASN A 27 4.81 9.75 1.73
C ASN A 27 5.02 8.81 2.92
N SER A 28 4.08 8.86 3.86
CA SER A 28 3.92 7.85 4.91
C SER A 28 2.75 6.92 4.57
N LEU A 29 2.88 5.64 4.92
CA LEU A 29 1.83 4.63 4.75
C LEU A 29 1.62 3.89 6.05
N PHE A 30 0.43 4.02 6.63
CA PHE A 30 0.02 3.28 7.81
C PHE A 30 -0.60 1.93 7.42
N ILE A 31 -0.04 0.84 7.94
CA ILE A 31 -0.52 -0.53 7.73
C ILE A 31 -1.21 -0.98 9.02
N LYS A 32 -2.53 -0.85 9.04
CA LYS A 32 -3.34 -1.08 10.24
C LYS A 32 -3.19 -2.49 10.85
N PRO A 33 -3.15 -3.61 10.09
CA PRO A 33 -2.97 -4.94 10.68
C PRO A 33 -1.64 -5.14 11.41
N LEU A 34 -0.62 -4.35 11.06
CA LEU A 34 0.72 -4.40 11.64
C LEU A 34 0.97 -3.25 12.63
N ASP A 35 -0.02 -2.36 12.81
CA ASP A 35 0.07 -1.12 13.58
C ASP A 35 1.38 -0.35 13.37
N THR A 36 1.78 -0.21 12.10
CA THR A 36 3.08 0.35 11.73
C THR A 36 2.96 1.37 10.61
N THR A 37 3.89 2.31 10.57
CA THR A 37 4.01 3.31 9.51
C THR A 37 5.29 3.10 8.72
N LEU A 38 5.16 2.86 7.41
CA LEU A 38 6.26 2.93 6.47
C LEU A 38 6.52 4.39 6.10
N GLN A 39 7.78 4.77 6.02
CA GLN A 39 8.21 6.14 5.71
C GLN A 39 8.88 6.22 4.33
N ASN A 40 9.02 7.44 3.81
CA ASN A 40 9.69 7.72 2.54
C ASN A 40 9.10 6.96 1.33
N LEU A 41 7.82 6.60 1.40
CA LEU A 41 7.14 5.79 0.38
C LEU A 41 7.11 6.55 -0.94
N SER A 42 7.72 5.94 -1.96
CA SER A 42 7.84 6.51 -3.29
C SER A 42 7.63 5.46 -4.37
N GLY A 43 7.04 5.87 -5.49
CA GLY A 43 6.69 4.99 -6.60
C GLY A 43 5.36 5.37 -7.22
N ASN A 44 4.76 4.44 -7.95
CA ASN A 44 3.56 4.69 -8.73
C ASN A 44 2.52 3.59 -8.51
N PHE A 45 1.24 3.97 -8.54
CA PHE A 45 0.13 3.04 -8.68
C PHE A 45 -0.93 3.62 -9.60
N SER A 46 -1.73 2.75 -10.19
CA SER A 46 -2.88 3.13 -10.99
C SER A 46 -4.16 2.61 -10.36
N PHE A 47 -5.29 3.21 -10.74
CA PHE A 47 -6.60 2.75 -10.33
C PHE A 47 -7.55 2.66 -11.52
N VAL A 48 -8.48 1.71 -11.43
CA VAL A 48 -9.66 1.59 -12.28
C VAL A 48 -10.85 1.34 -11.36
N ASN A 49 -11.72 2.33 -11.20
CA ASN A 49 -12.78 2.35 -10.20
C ASN A 49 -12.21 2.10 -8.79
N GLY A 50 -12.65 1.05 -8.10
CA GLY A 50 -12.15 0.66 -6.77
C GLY A 50 -10.90 -0.22 -6.77
N ASP A 51 -10.47 -0.73 -7.93
CA ASP A 51 -9.29 -1.59 -8.05
C ASP A 51 -8.02 -0.75 -8.16
N LEU A 52 -7.08 -0.97 -7.25
CA LEU A 52 -5.77 -0.32 -7.21
C LEU A 52 -4.69 -1.34 -7.61
N ASN A 53 -3.69 -0.92 -8.37
CA ASN A 53 -2.53 -1.74 -8.71
C ASN A 53 -1.25 -0.91 -8.63
N SER A 54 -0.34 -1.28 -7.74
CA SER A 54 0.95 -0.62 -7.63
C SER A 54 2.00 -1.25 -8.55
N GLN A 55 2.93 -0.42 -9.01
CA GLN A 55 4.25 -0.92 -9.39
C GLN A 55 5.05 -1.27 -8.12
N THR A 56 6.31 -1.66 -8.27
CA THR A 56 7.21 -1.76 -7.12
C THR A 56 7.38 -0.38 -6.49
N LEU A 57 7.04 -0.27 -5.22
CA LEU A 57 7.23 0.90 -4.39
C LEU A 57 8.46 0.67 -3.50
N SER A 58 9.16 1.74 -3.17
CA SER A 58 10.24 1.73 -2.20
C SER A 58 9.85 2.53 -0.96
N ALA A 59 10.24 2.04 0.21
CA ALA A 59 9.97 2.66 1.48
C ALA A 59 11.10 2.38 2.48
N THR A 60 11.00 3.00 3.65
CA THR A 60 11.84 2.72 4.82
C THR A 60 10.97 2.21 5.97
N TRP A 61 11.41 1.15 6.62
CA TRP A 61 10.80 0.61 7.83
C TRP A 61 11.89 0.30 8.86
N PHE A 62 11.78 0.86 10.07
CA PHE A 62 12.80 0.76 11.11
C PHE A 62 14.22 1.07 10.60
N ASN A 63 14.37 2.18 9.88
CA ASN A 63 15.64 2.60 9.25
C ASN A 63 16.20 1.62 8.20
N GLN A 64 15.43 0.61 7.78
CA GLN A 64 15.81 -0.35 6.76
C GLN A 64 15.02 -0.09 5.47
N PRO A 65 15.68 -0.07 4.29
CA PRO A 65 14.97 0.01 3.02
C PRO A 65 14.20 -1.29 2.77
N LEU A 66 13.02 -1.16 2.16
CA LEU A 66 12.27 -2.30 1.63
C LEU A 66 11.59 -1.93 0.32
N ASN A 67 11.25 -2.96 -0.45
CA ASN A 67 10.35 -2.86 -1.58
C ASN A 67 9.00 -3.48 -1.20
N LEU A 68 7.93 -2.88 -1.69
CA LEU A 68 6.59 -3.44 -1.57
C LEU A 68 5.78 -3.23 -2.84
N ASN A 69 4.75 -4.04 -3.00
CA ASN A 69 3.69 -3.80 -3.94
C ASN A 69 2.35 -4.13 -3.29
N PHE A 70 1.28 -3.58 -3.85
CA PHE A 70 -0.06 -3.90 -3.42
C PHE A 70 -1.01 -3.92 -4.61
N SER A 71 -2.10 -4.67 -4.44
CA SER A 71 -3.27 -4.56 -5.30
C SER A 71 -4.54 -4.67 -4.46
N THR A 72 -5.60 -4.02 -4.93
CA THR A 72 -6.93 -4.19 -4.36
C THR A 72 -7.89 -4.71 -5.41
N ARG A 73 -8.84 -5.52 -4.96
CA ARG A 73 -9.98 -5.96 -5.76
C ARG A 73 -11.26 -5.67 -5.00
N GLU A 74 -12.19 -4.97 -5.65
CA GLU A 74 -13.53 -4.81 -5.10
C GLU A 74 -14.23 -6.18 -5.05
N GLY A 75 -14.63 -6.60 -3.84
CA GLY A 75 -15.43 -7.79 -3.61
C GLY A 75 -16.82 -7.42 -3.07
N GLU A 76 -17.76 -8.36 -3.07
CA GLU A 76 -19.18 -8.11 -2.73
C GLU A 76 -19.43 -7.39 -1.39
N LYS A 77 -18.53 -7.56 -0.41
CA LYS A 77 -18.70 -7.01 0.95
C LYS A 77 -17.48 -6.25 1.48
N ALA A 78 -16.34 -6.34 0.80
CA ALA A 78 -15.08 -5.73 1.23
C ALA A 78 -14.08 -5.72 0.07
N PHE A 79 -13.11 -4.83 0.15
CA PHE A 79 -11.94 -4.88 -0.71
C PHE A 79 -11.02 -6.03 -0.29
N LEU A 80 -10.65 -6.88 -1.24
CA LEU A 80 -9.53 -7.79 -1.09
C LEU A 80 -8.25 -6.99 -1.27
N VAL A 81 -7.29 -7.17 -0.39
CA VAL A 81 -6.00 -6.46 -0.43
C VAL A 81 -4.90 -7.51 -0.49
N ASP A 82 -4.10 -7.46 -1.56
CA ASP A 82 -2.85 -8.20 -1.67
C ASP A 82 -1.69 -7.24 -1.43
N VAL A 83 -0.75 -7.63 -0.56
CA VAL A 83 0.47 -6.89 -0.27
C VAL A 83 1.64 -7.85 -0.33
N GLY A 84 2.62 -7.53 -1.18
CA GLY A 84 3.93 -8.17 -1.20
C GLY A 84 4.99 -7.23 -0.65
N MET A 85 5.88 -7.76 0.18
CA MET A 85 6.99 -7.01 0.79
C MET A 85 8.27 -7.84 0.72
N ASN A 86 9.39 -7.19 0.40
CA ASN A 86 10.72 -7.78 0.37
C ASN A 86 11.71 -6.80 0.99
N ALA A 87 12.57 -7.32 1.88
CA ALA A 87 13.69 -6.56 2.38
C ALA A 87 14.88 -7.46 2.77
N ASN A 88 16.04 -6.83 2.92
CA ASN A 88 17.21 -7.46 3.53
C ASN A 88 17.58 -6.67 4.78
N TRP A 89 17.15 -7.15 5.94
CA TRP A 89 17.26 -6.42 7.20
C TRP A 89 18.60 -6.65 7.86
N GLN A 90 19.15 -5.59 8.44
CA GLN A 90 20.28 -5.66 9.36
C GLN A 90 19.76 -5.38 10.77
N PRO A 91 19.52 -6.41 11.61
CA PRO A 91 18.89 -6.24 12.93
C PRO A 91 19.59 -5.21 13.82
N SER A 92 20.92 -5.17 13.76
CA SER A 92 21.75 -4.20 14.48
C SER A 92 21.56 -2.75 14.05
N ARG A 93 20.92 -2.49 12.89
CA ARG A 93 20.68 -1.16 12.33
C ARG A 93 19.22 -0.74 12.35
N THR A 94 18.35 -1.49 13.01
CA THR A 94 16.93 -1.17 13.12
C THR A 94 16.67 0.07 13.98
N GLY A 95 17.56 0.37 14.94
CA GLY A 95 17.35 1.40 15.96
C GLY A 95 16.37 0.98 17.07
N LEU A 96 15.89 -0.27 17.06
CA LEU A 96 14.97 -0.79 18.08
C LEU A 96 15.69 -1.45 19.27
N LEU A 97 16.94 -1.88 19.06
CA LEU A 97 17.69 -2.66 20.05
C LEU A 97 18.61 -1.76 20.89
N PRO A 98 18.82 -2.09 22.18
CA PRO A 98 19.84 -1.43 22.99
C PRO A 98 21.23 -1.54 22.36
N LYS A 99 22.06 -0.51 22.55
CA LYS A 99 23.39 -0.39 21.92
C LYS A 99 24.25 -1.66 22.07
N ALA A 100 24.36 -2.18 23.29
CA ALA A 100 25.15 -3.39 23.57
C ALA A 100 24.69 -4.62 22.77
N VAL A 101 23.38 -4.77 22.55
CA VAL A 101 22.82 -5.87 21.74
C VAL A 101 23.07 -5.61 20.26
N SER A 102 22.89 -4.38 19.79
CA SER A 102 23.16 -4.03 18.39
C SER A 102 24.62 -4.24 17.98
N GLU A 103 25.58 -3.96 18.88
CA GLU A 103 27.02 -4.14 18.63
C GLU A 103 27.42 -5.61 18.60
N ALA A 104 26.72 -6.47 19.35
CA ALA A 104 26.94 -7.91 19.35
C ALA A 104 26.31 -8.63 18.15
N LEU A 105 25.36 -7.99 17.46
CA LEU A 105 24.66 -8.55 16.30
C LEU A 105 25.28 -8.08 14.99
N SER A 106 25.48 -9.02 14.06
CA SER A 106 26.00 -8.74 12.73
C SER A 106 25.29 -9.57 11.67
N GLY A 107 25.44 -9.17 10.41
CA GLY A 107 24.84 -9.86 9.26
C GLY A 107 23.48 -9.29 8.83
N SER A 108 22.89 -9.94 7.84
CA SER A 108 21.62 -9.53 7.26
C SER A 108 20.67 -10.71 7.09
N VAL A 109 19.38 -10.45 7.28
CA VAL A 109 18.31 -11.43 7.15
C VAL A 109 17.41 -11.01 5.98
N PRO A 110 17.48 -11.70 4.83
CA PRO A 110 16.51 -11.50 3.78
C PRO A 110 15.16 -12.03 4.23
N TRP A 111 14.10 -11.26 4.02
CA TRP A 111 12.74 -11.70 4.29
C TRP A 111 11.80 -11.26 3.17
N MET A 112 10.78 -12.08 2.97
CA MET A 112 9.70 -11.82 2.03
C MET A 112 8.39 -12.15 2.73
N ALA A 113 7.49 -11.18 2.81
CA ALA A 113 6.12 -11.41 3.24
C ALA A 113 5.19 -11.21 2.04
N ARG A 114 4.16 -12.04 1.97
CA ARG A 114 3.05 -11.85 1.06
C ARG A 114 1.78 -12.17 1.80
N SER A 115 0.78 -11.31 1.74
CA SER A 115 -0.54 -11.66 2.22
C SER A 115 -1.09 -12.82 1.38
N PRO A 116 -1.71 -13.85 1.97
CA PRO A 116 -2.51 -14.79 1.20
C PRO A 116 -3.55 -14.02 0.38
N SER A 117 -3.78 -14.39 -0.88
CA SER A 117 -4.77 -13.73 -1.75
C SER A 117 -6.21 -13.77 -1.21
N ASN A 118 -6.46 -14.55 -0.16
CA ASN A 118 -7.72 -14.66 0.58
C ASN A 118 -7.65 -14.03 1.99
N CYS A 119 -6.65 -13.19 2.28
CA CYS A 119 -6.57 -12.47 3.55
C CYS A 119 -7.61 -11.34 3.56
N ARG A 120 -8.85 -11.69 3.93
CA ARG A 120 -9.98 -10.77 4.10
C ARG A 120 -9.75 -9.87 5.32
N THR A 121 -8.82 -8.92 5.23
CA THR A 121 -8.57 -7.99 6.33
C THR A 121 -8.95 -6.57 5.95
N MET A 122 -9.93 -6.08 6.70
CA MET A 122 -10.48 -4.71 6.81
C MET A 122 -11.33 -4.20 5.67
N ALA A 123 -12.64 -4.39 5.84
CA ALA A 123 -13.65 -3.48 5.35
C ALA A 123 -13.25 -2.03 5.72
N MET A 124 -12.78 -1.28 4.72
CA MET A 124 -12.91 0.17 4.76
C MET A 124 -14.40 0.47 4.56
N PRO A 125 -15.05 1.29 5.40
CA PRO A 125 -16.42 1.69 5.14
C PRO A 125 -16.43 2.36 3.75
N ALA A 126 -17.19 1.78 2.82
CA ALA A 126 -17.49 2.42 1.56
C ALA A 126 -18.03 3.82 1.89
N ILE A 127 -17.44 4.87 1.31
CA ILE A 127 -18.07 6.18 1.24
C ILE A 127 -19.33 5.98 0.39
N ARG A 128 -20.44 5.65 1.05
CA ARG A 128 -21.77 5.63 0.43
C ARG A 128 -22.37 7.02 0.56
N SER A 129 -22.86 7.51 -0.57
CA SER A 129 -23.68 8.71 -0.75
C SER A 129 -22.92 10.03 -0.99
N ILE A 130 -22.91 10.45 -2.26
CA ILE A 130 -23.48 11.76 -2.58
C ILE A 130 -24.74 11.46 -3.39
N SER A 131 -25.87 11.46 -2.68
CA SER A 131 -27.19 11.54 -3.29
C SER A 131 -27.24 12.75 -4.21
N THR A 132 -27.74 12.55 -5.41
CA THR A 132 -28.34 13.58 -6.25
C THR A 132 -29.17 14.53 -5.40
N ALA A 133 -28.92 15.82 -5.55
CA ALA A 133 -29.92 16.86 -5.34
C ALA A 133 -29.76 17.87 -6.48
N ILE A 134 -30.91 18.15 -7.07
CA ILE A 134 -31.21 19.15 -8.10
C ILE A 134 -30.72 20.54 -7.65
#